data_AF-A0A7G1IQ58-F1
#
_entry.id   AF-A0A7G1IQ58-F1
#
_cell.length_a   1.000
_cell.length_b   1.000
_cell.length_c   1.000
_cell.angle_alpha   90.00
_cell.angle_beta   90.00
_cell.angle_gamma   90.00
#
_symmetry.space_group_name_H-M   'P 1'
#
loop_
_entity.id
_entity.type
_entity.pdbx_description
1 polymer ?
#
loop_
_entity_poly.entity_id
_entity_poly.type
_entity_poly.pdbx_seq_one_letter_code
_entity_poly.pdbx_strand_id
1 'polypeptide(L)' 'MWARHRKLANTAPALLIRGQVQNASGAITVVAERLGRISLAVGSRSRDFR' A
#
# COMPACT_ATOMS: atom_id res chain seq x y z
N MET A 1 2.72 9.36 -13.08
CA MET A 1 1.96 9.43 -11.81
C MET A 1 2.71 8.96 -10.57
N TRP A 2 3.73 8.10 -10.70
CA TRP A 2 4.43 7.53 -9.55
C TRP A 2 5.16 8.56 -8.69
N ALA A 3 5.84 9.54 -9.31
CA ALA A 3 6.60 10.56 -8.60
C ALA A 3 5.76 11.35 -7.57
N ARG A 4 4.50 11.69 -7.92
CA ARG A 4 3.59 12.46 -7.04
C ARG A 4 3.15 11.68 -5.80
N HIS A 5 2.98 10.36 -5.92
CA HIS A 5 2.44 9.53 -4.84
C HIS A 5 3.52 8.76 -4.07
N ARG A 6 4.78 8.82 -4.53
CA ARG A 6 5.90 8.10 -3.93
C ARG A 6 6.07 8.39 -2.45
N LYS A 7 5.96 9.66 -2.04
CA LYS A 7 6.06 10.04 -0.62
C LYS A 7 4.95 9.37 0.21
N LEU A 8 3.70 9.49 -0.25
CA LEU A 8 2.55 8.89 0.44
C LEU A 8 2.68 7.35 0.54
N ALA A 9 3.06 6.71 -0.57
CA ALA A 9 3.22 5.26 -0.64
C ALA A 9 4.28 4.74 0.35
N ASN A 10 5.36 5.49 0.54
CA ASN A 10 6.49 5.05 1.35
C ASN A 10 6.38 5.41 2.84
N THR A 11 5.67 6.49 3.19
CA THR A 11 5.68 7.02 4.57
C THR A 11 4.37 6.81 5.32
N ALA A 12 3.28 6.43 4.65
CA ALA A 12 2.02 6.22 5.33
C ALA A 12 2.07 4.93 6.16
N PRO A 13 1.62 4.95 7.43
CA PRO A 13 1.57 3.74 8.25
C PRO A 13 0.50 2.74 7.76
N ALA A 14 -0.49 3.22 7.00
CA ALA A 14 -1.49 2.42 6.29
C ALA A 14 -2.05 3.18 5.09
N LEU A 15 -2.46 2.43 4.07
CA LEU A 15 -2.99 2.95 2.81
C LEU A 15 -4.28 2.23 2.43
N LEU A 16 -5.26 2.99 1.94
CA LEU A 16 -6.34 2.49 1.10
C LEU A 16 -5.86 2.49 -0.35
N ILE A 17 -5.87 1.32 -0.98
CA ILE A 17 -5.48 1.14 -2.39
C ILE A 17 -6.71 0.69 -3.18
N ARG A 18 -7.05 1.44 -4.23
CA ARG A 18 -8.04 1.03 -5.25
C ARG A 18 -7.31 0.72 -6.54
N GLY A 19 -7.65 -0.39 -7.18
CA GLY A 19 -7.04 -0.80 -8.43
C GLY A 19 -7.44 -2.20 -8.88
N GLN A 20 -6.77 -2.68 -9.92
CA GLN A 20 -7.01 -4.00 -10.49
C GLN A 20 -6.09 -5.04 -9.84
N VAL A 21 -6.67 -6.17 -9.44
CA VAL A 21 -5.90 -7.31 -8.93
C VAL A 21 -5.25 -8.04 -10.09
N GLN A 22 -3.95 -8.31 -9.97
CA GLN A 22 -3.22 -9.22 -10.83
C GLN A 22 -2.80 -10.43 -10.01
N ASN A 23 -3.24 -11.62 -10.44
CA ASN A 23 -2.79 -12.87 -9.88
C ASN A 23 -1.56 -13.35 -10.65
N ALA A 24 -0.38 -13.12 -10.08
CA ALA A 24 0.85 -13.75 -10.50
C ALA A 24 1.12 -14.90 -9.54
N SER A 25 1.39 -16.09 -10.06
CA SER A 25 1.49 -17.38 -9.37
C SER A 25 2.44 -17.33 -8.14
N GLY A 26 1.91 -16.93 -6.97
CA GLY A 26 2.67 -16.85 -5.72
C GLY A 26 2.44 -15.58 -4.89
N ALA A 27 2.00 -14.47 -5.51
CA ALA A 27 1.66 -13.24 -4.80
C ALA A 27 0.56 -12.44 -5.50
N ILE A 28 -0.42 -11.98 -4.73
CA ILE A 28 -1.44 -11.06 -5.22
C ILE A 28 -0.81 -9.68 -5.34
N THR A 29 -0.82 -9.11 -6.55
CA THR A 29 -0.39 -7.73 -6.81
C THR A 29 -1.60 -6.87 -7.18
N VAL A 30 -1.54 -5.57 -6.90
CA VAL A 30 -2.58 -4.61 -7.32
C VAL A 30 -1.95 -3.51 -8.16
N VAL A 31 -2.48 -3.27 -9.36
CA VAL A 31 -2.17 -2.08 -10.15
C VAL A 31 -2.98 -0.92 -9.59
N ALA A 32 -2.34 -0.03 -8.85
CA ALA A 32 -3.02 1.04 -8.14
C ALA A 32 -3.45 2.19 -9.08
N GLU A 33 -4.75 2.46 -9.08
CA GLU A 33 -5.35 3.64 -9.72
C GLU A 33 -5.43 4.82 -8.74
N ARG A 34 -5.67 4.54 -7.46
CA ARG A 34 -5.76 5.55 -6.40
C ARG A 34 -5.15 5.08 -5.08
N LEU A 35 -4.49 6.01 -4.40
CA LEU A 35 -3.91 5.84 -3.07
C LEU A 35 -4.48 6.89 -2.10
N GLY A 36 -4.78 6.46 -0.87
CA GLY A 36 -5.19 7.33 0.22
C GLY A 36 -4.60 6.88 1.54
N ARG A 37 -4.27 7.82 2.44
CA ARG A 37 -3.85 7.49 3.80
C ARG A 37 -5.06 7.13 4.64
N ILE A 38 -4.93 6.14 5.51
CA ILE A 38 -5.92 5.86 6.56
C ILE A 38 -5.26 5.96 7.95
N SER A 39 -6.03 6.40 8.93
CA SER A 39 -5.61 6.47 10.33
C SER A 39 -5.70 5.09 10.97
N LEU A 40 -4.59 4.61 11.54
CA LEU A 40 -4.58 3.42 12.37
C LEU A 40 -4.80 3.82 13.83
N ALA A 41 -5.62 3.05 14.54
CA ALA A 41 -5.78 3.19 16.00
C ALA A 41 -4.61 2.56 16.79
N VAL A 42 -3.76 1.75 16.13
CA VAL A 42 -2.64 1.03 16.74
C VAL A 42 -1.33 1.34 16.03
N GLY A 43 -0.22 1.26 16.76
CA GLY A 43 1.12 1.46 16.20
C GLY A 43 1.45 0.42 15.13
N SER A 44 2.04 0.86 14.02
CA SER A 44 2.45 0.00 12.92
C SER A 44 3.87 -0.55 13.17
N ARG A 45 3.97 -1.84 13.51
CA ARG A 45 5.21 -2.62 13.45
C ARG A 45 4.94 -3.87 12.64
N SER A 46 5.73 -4.03 11.58
CA SER A 46 5.66 -5.24 10.77
C SER A 46 6.17 -6.44 11.58
N ARG A 47 5.39 -7.52 11.65
CA ARG A 47 5.72 -8.70 12.46
C ARG A 47 6.57 -9.71 11.69
N ASP A 48 6.41 -9.72 10.37
CA ASP A 48 6.97 -10.74 9.48
C ASP A 48 8.16 -10.23 8.63
N PHE A 49 8.62 -8.99 8.88
CA PHE A 49 9.78 -8.39 8.21
C PHE A 49 10.99 -8.31 9.16
N ARG A 50 11.15 -9.36 9.98
CA ARG A 50 12.37 -9.56 10.76
C ARG A 50 13.39 -10.35 9.95
#